data_AF-A0A8K0IRY0-F1
#
_entry.id   AF-A0A8K0IRY0-F1
#
_cell.length_a   1.000
_cell.length_b   1.000
_cell.length_c   1.000
_cell.angle_alpha   90.00
_cell.angle_beta   90.00
_cell.angle_gamma   90.00
#
_symmetry.space_group_name_H-M   'P 1'
#
loop_
_entity.id
_entity.type
_entity.pdbx_description
1 polymer ?
#
loop_
_entity_poly.entity_id
_entity_poly.type
_entity_poly.pdbx_seq_one_letter_code
_entity_poly.pdbx_strand_id
1 'polypeptide(L)' 'MLPSLTTSLLLLLLCHQASAGGNGGPSQASQFLDTHNSARSVLRLRPLVWDPLLARYAGSYANRCCGDCALVHTIRG' A
#
# COMPACT_ATOMS: atom_id res chain seq x y z
N MET A 1 2.64 -17.69 -40.05
CA MET A 1 1.76 -17.72 -38.85
C MET A 1 2.54 -18.01 -37.57
N LEU A 2 3.48 -18.97 -37.54
CA LEU A 2 4.31 -19.24 -36.34
C LEU A 2 5.28 -18.13 -35.86
N PRO A 3 5.92 -17.27 -36.69
CA PRO A 3 6.92 -16.33 -36.18
C PRO A 3 6.33 -15.15 -35.40
N SER A 4 5.03 -14.88 -35.54
CA SER A 4 4.33 -13.82 -34.79
C SER A 4 3.94 -14.25 -33.37
N LEU A 5 3.73 -15.56 -33.16
CA LEU A 5 3.43 -16.11 -31.85
C LEU A 5 4.70 -16.24 -31.01
N THR A 6 5.83 -16.60 -31.65
CA THR A 6 7.13 -16.70 -30.96
C THR A 6 7.66 -15.34 -30.52
N THR A 7 7.49 -14.28 -31.33
CA THR A 7 7.85 -12.91 -30.93
C THR A 7 6.96 -12.38 -29.84
N SER A 8 5.65 -12.66 -29.89
CA SER A 8 4.71 -12.30 -28.83
C SER A 8 5.03 -12.99 -27.51
N LEU A 9 5.37 -14.30 -27.57
CA LEU A 9 5.81 -15.07 -26.41
C LEU A 9 7.16 -14.57 -25.86
N LEU A 10 8.11 -14.21 -26.74
CA LEU A 10 9.40 -13.64 -26.34
C LEU A 10 9.22 -12.28 -25.65
N LEU A 11 8.32 -11.42 -26.16
CA LEU A 11 8.00 -10.14 -25.54
C LEU A 11 7.39 -10.34 -24.15
N LEU A 12 6.47 -11.29 -24.01
CA LEU A 12 5.87 -11.68 -22.72
C LEU A 12 6.92 -12.23 -21.73
N LEU A 13 7.91 -12.99 -22.19
CA LEU A 13 9.02 -13.49 -21.36
C LEU A 13 9.97 -12.36 -20.92
N LEU A 14 10.27 -11.38 -21.78
CA LEU A 14 11.07 -10.20 -21.42
C LEU A 14 10.34 -9.32 -20.40
N CYS A 15 9.01 -9.20 -20.49
CA CYS A 15 8.19 -8.46 -19.52
C CYS A 15 8.15 -9.10 -18.11
N HIS A 16 8.43 -10.41 -17.98
CA HIS A 16 8.46 -11.10 -16.69
C HIS A 16 9.75 -10.88 -15.88
N GLN A 17 10.81 -10.33 -16.50
CA GLN A 17 12.10 -10.12 -15.83
C GLN A 17 12.28 -8.65 -15.40
N ALA A 18 11.25 -8.10 -14.75
CA ALA A 18 11.37 -6.87 -13.96
C ALA A 18 11.35 -7.24 -12.46
N SER A 19 12.24 -8.14 -12.04
CA SER A 19 12.51 -8.29 -10.61
C SER A 19 13.49 -7.19 -10.21
N ALA A 20 12.95 -6.04 -9.83
CA ALA A 20 13.73 -4.99 -9.21
C ALA A 20 14.33 -5.54 -7.90
N GLY A 21 15.60 -5.90 -7.95
CA GLY A 21 16.40 -6.27 -6.79
C GLY A 21 16.57 -5.06 -5.87
N GLY A 22 15.60 -4.86 -4.98
CA GLY A 22 15.66 -3.92 -3.87
C GLY A 22 15.08 -4.58 -2.64
N ASN A 23 15.93 -4.97 -1.70
CA ASN A 23 15.50 -5.41 -0.37
C ASN A 23 14.86 -4.23 0.36
N GLY A 24 13.54 -4.13 0.28
CA GLY A 24 12.77 -3.11 0.96
C GLY A 24 11.42 -2.88 0.29
N GLY A 25 10.46 -3.77 0.54
CA GLY A 25 9.06 -3.48 0.24
C GLY A 25 8.63 -2.16 0.88
N PRO A 26 7.53 -1.54 0.42
CA PRO A 26 7.11 -0.25 0.92
C PRO A 26 6.91 -0.31 2.44
N SER A 27 7.44 0.68 3.16
CA SER A 27 7.21 0.83 4.60
C SER A 27 5.71 0.87 4.89
N GLN A 28 5.28 0.44 6.09
CA GLN A 28 3.87 0.58 6.49
C GLN A 28 3.38 2.04 6.30
N ALA A 29 4.22 3.01 6.68
CA ALA A 29 3.93 4.42 6.51
C ALA A 29 3.65 4.80 5.05
N SER A 30 4.50 4.38 4.10
CA SER A 30 4.30 4.68 2.68
C SER A 30 3.06 3.99 2.13
N GLN A 31 2.79 2.72 2.49
CA GLN A 31 1.57 2.04 2.04
C GLN A 31 0.29 2.80 2.43
N PHE A 32 0.21 3.31 3.66
CA PHE A 32 -0.91 4.13 4.11
C PHE A 32 -0.95 5.50 3.44
N LEU A 33 0.18 6.23 3.45
CA LEU A 33 0.22 7.60 2.92
C LEU A 33 0.01 7.64 1.41
N ASP A 34 0.64 6.76 0.63
CA ASP A 34 0.59 6.79 -0.83
C ASP A 34 -0.84 6.61 -1.33
N THR A 35 -1.57 5.63 -0.75
CA THR A 35 -2.97 5.37 -1.09
C THR A 35 -3.86 6.59 -0.79
N HIS A 36 -3.72 7.18 0.40
CA HIS A 36 -4.55 8.32 0.80
C HIS A 36 -4.18 9.60 0.05
N ASN A 37 -2.89 9.86 -0.14
CA ASN A 37 -2.41 11.05 -0.83
C ASN A 37 -2.73 11.00 -2.32
N SER A 38 -2.72 9.81 -2.93
CA SER A 38 -3.22 9.62 -4.29
C SER A 38 -4.68 10.06 -4.41
N ALA A 39 -5.57 9.55 -3.55
CA ALA A 39 -6.97 9.95 -3.53
C ALA A 39 -7.16 11.46 -3.28
N ARG A 40 -6.39 12.04 -2.36
CA ARG A 40 -6.42 13.48 -2.06
C ARG A 40 -5.93 14.35 -3.23
N SER A 41 -4.97 13.86 -4.00
CA SER A 41 -4.39 14.61 -5.13
C SER A 41 -5.39 14.83 -6.25
N VAL A 42 -6.29 13.86 -6.50
CA VAL A 42 -7.42 13.99 -7.46
C VAL A 42 -8.27 15.22 -7.14
N LEU A 43 -8.40 15.54 -5.84
CA LEU A 43 -9.16 16.68 -5.33
C LEU A 43 -8.27 17.91 -5.05
N ARG A 44 -6.99 17.89 -5.44
CA ARG A 44 -6.00 18.95 -5.18
C ARG A 44 -5.86 19.32 -3.70
N LEU A 45 -6.11 18.36 -2.81
CA LEU A 45 -5.94 18.55 -1.37
C LEU A 45 -4.46 18.38 -0.99
N ARG A 46 -4.03 19.10 0.04
CA ARG A 46 -2.67 18.96 0.59
C ARG A 46 -2.41 17.51 1.04
N PRO A 47 -1.23 16.94 0.79
CA PRO A 47 -0.90 15.58 1.22
C PRO A 47 -0.83 15.50 2.75
N LEU A 48 -1.18 14.34 3.27
CA LEU A 48 -0.94 13.94 4.65
C LEU A 48 0.54 13.58 4.83
N VAL A 49 1.03 13.77 6.05
CA VAL A 49 2.38 13.41 6.48
C VAL A 49 2.27 12.41 7.62
N TRP A 50 3.24 11.50 7.72
CA TRP A 50 3.28 10.49 8.76
C TRP A 50 3.50 11.14 10.13
N ASP A 51 2.71 10.75 11.12
CA ASP A 51 2.92 11.13 12.51
C ASP A 51 3.25 9.86 13.33
N PRO A 52 4.47 9.75 13.90
CA PRO A 52 4.86 8.58 14.67
C PRO A 52 4.06 8.41 15.97
N LEU A 53 3.54 9.48 16.58
CA LEU A 53 2.71 9.37 17.78
C LEU A 53 1.34 8.78 17.43
N LEU A 54 0.74 9.23 16.33
CA LEU A 54 -0.52 8.70 15.82
C LEU A 54 -0.38 7.22 15.43
N ALA A 55 0.73 6.86 14.78
CA ALA A 55 1.01 5.47 14.42
C ALA A 55 1.12 4.55 15.65
N ARG A 56 1.78 5.01 16.71
CA ARG A 56 1.86 4.27 17.98
C ARG A 56 0.47 4.09 18.61
N TYR A 57 -0.33 5.14 18.64
CA TYR A 57 -1.70 5.06 19.16
C TYR A 57 -2.55 4.06 18.37
N ALA A 58 -2.53 4.14 17.03
CA ALA A 58 -3.27 3.23 16.16
C ALA A 58 -2.85 1.78 16.36
N GLY A 59 -1.55 1.51 16.51
CA GLY A 59 -1.02 0.18 16.82
C GLY A 59 -1.49 -0.35 18.18
N SER A 60 -1.41 0.46 19.24
CA SER A 60 -1.92 0.09 20.56
C SER A 60 -3.42 -0.21 20.54
N TYR A 61 -4.18 0.57 19.77
CA TYR A 61 -5.62 0.37 19.65
C TYR A 61 -5.97 -0.90 18.86
N ALA A 62 -5.33 -1.14 17.72
CA ALA A 62 -5.52 -2.36 16.94
C ALA A 62 -5.22 -3.63 17.76
N ASN A 63 -4.18 -3.59 18.61
CA ASN A 63 -3.85 -4.70 19.51
C ASN A 63 -4.96 -4.99 20.53
N ARG A 64 -5.70 -3.97 20.98
CA ARG A 64 -6.88 -4.16 21.86
C ARG A 64 -8.03 -4.81 21.11
N CYS A 65 -8.27 -4.41 19.86
CA CYS A 65 -9.35 -4.94 19.02
C CYS A 65 -9.07 -6.35 18.47
N CYS A 66 -7.85 -6.86 18.59
CA CYS A 66 -7.50 -8.21 18.15
C CYS A 66 -8.20 -9.29 18.99
N GLY A 67 -8.51 -9.01 20.26
CA GLY A 67 -9.16 -9.98 21.15
C GLY A 67 -10.67 -10.11 20.94
N ASP A 68 -11.35 -9.00 20.61
CA ASP A 68 -12.80 -8.94 20.44
C ASP A 68 -13.25 -8.94 18.96
N CYS A 69 -12.32 -8.70 18.01
CA CYS A 69 -12.55 -8.55 16.57
C CYS A 69 -13.69 -7.60 16.22
N ALA A 70 -14.12 -6.78 17.17
CA ALA A 70 -15.30 -5.98 17.04
C ALA A 70 -14.89 -4.68 16.34
N LEU A 71 -15.50 -4.40 15.19
CA LEU A 71 -15.29 -3.15 14.45
C LEU A 71 -16.04 -2.00 15.15
N VAL A 72 -15.70 -1.75 16.41
CA VAL A 72 -16.31 -0.71 17.25
C VAL A 72 -15.45 0.54 17.12
N HIS A 73 -15.98 1.59 16.53
CA HIS A 73 -15.31 2.88 16.51
C HIS A 73 -15.12 3.40 17.95
N THR A 74 -13.87 3.50 18.42
CA THR A 74 -13.61 4.10 19.73
C THR A 74 -13.85 5.59 19.69
N ILE A 75 -14.97 5.99 20.29
CA ILE A 75 -15.21 7.17 21.15
C ILE A 75 -16.74 7.32 21.16
N ARG A 76 -17.41 6.82 22.21
CA ARG A 76 -18.44 7.67 22.83
C ARG A 76 -17.66 8.57 23.78
N GLY A 77 -17.94 9.87 23.71
CA GLY A 77 -17.22 10.96 24.37
C GLY A 77 -16.88 10.73 25.84
#